data_AF-A0A2J8W0Z4-F1
#
_entry.id   AF-A0A2J8W0Z4-F1
#
_cell.length_a   1.000
_cell.length_b   1.000
_cell.length_c   1.000
_cell.angle_alpha   90.00
_cell.angle_beta   90.00
_cell.angle_gamma   90.00
#
_symmetry.space_group_name_H-M   'P 1'
#
loop_
_entity.id
_entity.type
_entity.pdbx_description
1 polymer ?
#
loop_
_entity_poly.entity_id
_entity_poly.type
_entity_poly.pdbx_seq_one_letter_code
_entity_poly.pdbx_strand_id
1 'polypeptide(L)'
;MREYKLVVLGSGGVGKSALTVQFVQGIFVEKYDPTIEDSYRKQVEVDAQQCMLEILDTAGTEQFTAMRDLYMKNGQGFALVYSIT
;
A
#
# COMPACT_ATOMS: atom_id res chain seq x y z
N MET A 1 -13.19 -6.60 15.68
CA MET A 1 -12.32 -5.54 15.12
C MET A 1 -12.54 -5.54 13.62
N ARG A 2 -12.93 -4.42 13.02
CA ARG A 2 -13.23 -4.36 11.58
C ARG A 2 -11.93 -4.34 10.77
N GLU A 3 -11.86 -5.14 9.72
CA GLU A 3 -10.74 -5.19 8.79
C GLU A 3 -11.02 -4.32 7.56
N TYR A 4 -10.03 -3.55 7.12
CA TYR A 4 -10.08 -2.73 5.92
C TYR A 4 -8.92 -3.09 5.00
N LYS A 5 -9.23 -3.51 3.77
CA LYS A 5 -8.25 -3.85 2.72
C LYS A 5 -7.94 -2.61 1.89
N LEU A 6 -6.75 -2.04 2.07
CA LEU A 6 -6.27 -0.87 1.36
C LEU A 6 -5.23 -1.30 0.32
N VAL A 7 -5.28 -0.70 -0.87
CA VAL A 7 -4.31 -0.96 -1.94
C VAL A 7 -3.59 0.33 -2.30
N VAL A 8 -2.27 0.30 -2.34
CA VAL A 8 -1.43 1.45 -2.73
C VAL A 8 -0.97 1.26 -4.17
N LEU A 9 -1.42 2.16 -5.05
CA LEU A 9 -1.18 2.10 -6.50
C LEU A 9 -0.43 3.33 -6.99
N GLY A 10 0.31 3.18 -8.08
CA GLY A 10 1.08 4.25 -8.70
C GLY A 10 2.28 3.73 -9.50
N SER A 11 2.89 4.62 -10.29
CA SER A 11 4.06 4.27 -11.12
C SER A 11 5.24 3.76 -10.28
N GLY A 12 6.25 3.17 -10.94
CA GLY A 12 7.50 2.79 -10.28
C GLY A 12 8.21 4.01 -9.67
N GLY A 13 8.86 3.85 -8.53
CA GLY A 13 9.68 4.91 -7.92
C GLY A 13 8.94 6.08 -7.26
N VAL A 14 7.60 6.13 -7.27
CA VAL A 14 6.83 7.25 -6.69
C VAL A 14 6.76 7.27 -5.15
N GLY A 15 7.39 6.31 -4.47
CA GLY A 15 7.44 6.25 -3.01
C GLY A 15 6.34 5.45 -2.30
N LYS A 16 5.62 4.55 -3.01
CA LYS A 16 4.57 3.69 -2.42
C LYS A 16 5.06 2.91 -1.19
N SER A 17 6.15 2.16 -1.36
CA SER A 17 6.77 1.37 -0.31
C SER A 17 7.33 2.23 0.82
N ALA A 18 7.89 3.40 0.50
CA ALA A 18 8.36 4.35 1.51
C ALA A 18 7.21 4.85 2.41
N LEU A 19 6.06 5.19 1.82
CA LEU A 19 4.86 5.58 2.58
C LEU A 19 4.31 4.42 3.41
N THR A 20 4.20 3.22 2.83
CA THR A 20 3.66 2.04 3.50
C THR A 20 4.53 1.59 4.66
N VAL A 21 5.84 1.47 4.46
CA VAL A 21 6.79 1.07 5.51
C VAL A 21 6.88 2.12 6.60
N GLN A 22 6.91 3.41 6.25
CA GLN A 22 6.89 4.48 7.25
C GLN A 22 5.62 4.41 8.10
N PHE A 23 4.46 4.22 7.46
CA PHE A 23 3.21 4.08 8.19
C PHE A 23 3.21 2.83 9.09
N VAL A 24 3.73 1.70 8.63
CA VAL A 24 3.65 0.43 9.38
C VAL A 24 4.70 0.36 10.49
N GLN A 25 5.97 0.60 10.14
CA GLN A 25 7.16 0.36 10.96
C GLN A 25 7.78 1.63 11.57
N GLY A 26 7.40 2.82 11.10
CA GLY A 26 7.97 4.09 11.59
C GLY A 26 9.41 4.33 11.16
N ILE A 27 9.85 3.71 10.06
CA ILE A 27 11.17 3.94 9.45
C ILE A 27 11.03 4.40 8.00
N PHE A 28 12.00 5.20 7.55
CA PHE A 28 12.09 5.62 6.16
C PHE A 28 13.02 4.70 5.38
N VAL A 29 12.53 4.18 4.25
CA VAL A 29 13.30 3.32 3.35
C VAL A 29 14.10 4.18 2.38
N GLU A 30 15.41 4.31 2.63
CA GLU A 30 16.30 5.11 1.77
C GLU A 30 16.71 4.40 0.47
N LYS A 31 16.77 3.06 0.49
CA LYS A 31 17.18 2.26 -0.66
C LYS A 31 15.97 1.84 -1.47
N TYR A 32 15.99 2.16 -2.75
CA TYR A 32 14.99 1.64 -3.67
C TYR A 32 15.26 0.17 -3.98
N ASP A 33 14.42 -0.70 -3.45
CA ASP A 33 14.27 -2.08 -3.89
C ASP A 33 12.89 -2.21 -4.57
N PRO A 34 12.80 -2.48 -5.88
CA PRO A 34 11.52 -2.60 -6.56
C PRO A 34 10.63 -3.69 -5.94
N THR A 35 9.54 -3.29 -5.28
CA THR A 35 8.53 -4.22 -4.78
C THR A 35 7.83 -4.95 -5.94
N ILE A 36 7.57 -6.24 -5.74
CA ILE A 36 6.64 -7.02 -6.58
C ILE A 36 5.23 -6.90 -5.99
N GLU A 37 5.08 -7.35 -4.75
CA GLU A 37 3.86 -7.22 -3.95
C GLU A 37 4.21 -7.50 -2.48
N ASP A 38 3.81 -6.63 -1.57
CA ASP A 38 3.96 -6.83 -0.13
C ASP A 38 2.64 -6.54 0.60
N SER A 39 2.27 -7.43 1.53
CA SER A 39 1.08 -7.25 2.39
C SER A 39 1.51 -6.95 3.81
N TYR A 40 1.02 -5.83 4.33
CA TYR A 40 1.26 -5.37 5.69
C TYR A 40 -0.03 -5.35 6.48
N ARG A 41 0.06 -5.63 7.78
CA ARG A 41 -1.07 -5.48 8.70
C ARG A 41 -0.70 -4.53 9.82
N LYS A 42 -1.60 -3.59 10.12
CA LYS A 42 -1.43 -2.66 11.23
C LYS A 42 -2.77 -2.41 11.92
N GLN A 43 -2.78 -2.64 13.22
CA GLN A 43 -3.88 -2.21 14.07
C GLN A 43 -3.74 -0.71 14.35
N VAL A 44 -4.83 0.04 14.16
CA VAL A 44 -4.89 1.48 14.41
C VAL A 44 -6.20 1.86 15.10
N GLU A 45 -6.19 3.03 15.72
CA GLU A 45 -7.39 3.69 16.21
C GLU A 45 -7.77 4.83 15.27
N VAL A 46 -9.00 4.80 14.75
CA VAL A 46 -9.58 5.87 13.92
C VAL A 46 -10.93 6.21 14.53
N ASP A 47 -11.15 7.48 14.87
CA ASP A 47 -12.40 7.96 15.52
C ASP A 47 -12.79 7.16 16.77
N ALA A 48 -11.79 6.88 17.63
CA ALA A 48 -11.92 6.05 18.84
C ALA A 48 -12.39 4.60 18.57
N GLN A 49 -12.29 4.12 17.33
CA GLN A 49 -12.59 2.74 16.94
C GLN A 49 -11.32 2.01 16.53
N GLN A 50 -11.08 0.86 17.17
CA GLN A 50 -9.97 -0.03 16.82
C GLN A 50 -10.29 -0.79 15.53
N CYS A 51 -9.42 -0.66 14.53
CA CYS A 51 -9.53 -1.36 13.26
C CYS A 51 -8.21 -2.00 12.84
N MET A 52 -8.31 -3.03 12.00
CA MET A 52 -7.18 -3.68 11.38
C MET A 52 -7.09 -3.18 9.93
N LEU A 53 -5.96 -2.61 9.56
CA LEU A 53 -5.66 -2.29 8.17
C LEU A 53 -4.83 -3.43 7.58
N GLU A 54 -5.28 -3.97 6.45
CA GLU A 54 -4.48 -4.81 5.56
C GLU A 54 -4.09 -3.93 4.37
N ILE A 55 -2.80 -3.65 4.22
CA ILE A 55 -2.27 -2.73 3.22
C ILE A 55 -1.48 -3.54 2.21
N LEU A 56 -1.93 -3.50 0.95
CA LEU A 56 -1.24 -4.09 -0.18
C LEU A 56 -0.40 -3.02 -0.88
N ASP A 57 0.92 -3.14 -0.75
CA ASP A 57 1.90 -2.35 -1.52
C ASP A 57 2.20 -3.08 -2.84
N THR A 58 1.96 -2.42 -3.97
CA THR A 58 2.10 -3.05 -5.29
C THR A 58 3.38 -2.63 -6.00
N ALA A 59 3.83 -3.44 -6.95
CA ALA A 59 4.74 -2.99 -8.00
C ALA A 59 4.22 -1.74 -8.74
N GLY A 60 5.09 -1.13 -9.54
CA GLY A 60 4.66 -0.10 -10.50
C GLY A 60 3.55 -0.64 -11.40
N THR A 61 2.50 0.16 -11.62
CA THR A 61 1.26 -0.27 -12.31
C THR A 61 1.44 -0.85 -13.72
N GLU A 62 2.62 -0.66 -14.33
CA GLU A 62 2.94 -1.09 -15.69
C GLU A 62 3.41 -2.55 -15.77
N GLN A 63 3.71 -3.19 -14.64
CA GLN A 63 4.47 -4.45 -14.66
C GLN A 63 3.58 -5.71 -14.69
N PHE A 64 2.33 -5.68 -14.20
CA PHE A 64 1.48 -6.89 -14.09
C PHE A 64 -0.04 -6.63 -14.20
N THR A 65 -0.60 -6.70 -15.40
CA THR A 65 -2.03 -6.44 -15.68
C THR A 65 -2.97 -7.44 -14.98
N ALA A 66 -2.61 -8.72 -14.91
CA ALA A 66 -3.45 -9.75 -14.30
C ALA A 66 -3.58 -9.59 -12.77
N MET A 67 -2.53 -9.10 -12.11
CA MET A 67 -2.56 -8.88 -10.66
C MET A 67 -3.35 -7.61 -10.31
N ARG A 68 -3.32 -6.59 -11.18
CA ARG A 68 -4.13 -5.38 -11.04
C ARG A 68 -5.62 -5.68 -10.87
N ASP A 69 -6.18 -6.59 -11.69
CA ASP A 69 -7.60 -6.94 -11.59
C ASP A 69 -7.94 -7.59 -10.25
N LEU A 70 -7.03 -8.41 -9.71
CA LEU A 70 -7.19 -9.02 -8.39
C LEU A 70 -7.19 -7.97 -7.28
N TYR A 71 -6.27 -7.01 -7.34
CA TYR A 71 -6.19 -5.92 -6.37
C TYR A 71 -7.42 -5.02 -6.41
N MET A 72 -7.89 -4.70 -7.62
CA MET A 72 -9.10 -3.89 -7.83
C MET A 72 -10.36 -4.59 -7.33
N LYS A 73 -10.42 -5.92 -7.46
CA LYS A 73 -11.56 -6.71 -6.98
C LYS A 73 -11.58 -6.87 -5.46
N ASN A 74 -10.41 -7.02 -4.84
CA ASN A 74 -10.30 -7.33 -3.40
C ASN A 74 -10.11 -6.09 -2.52
N GLY A 75 -9.63 -4.98 -3.09
CA GLY A 75 -9.43 -3.71 -2.38
C GLY A 75 -10.75 -3.05 -2.01
N GLN A 76 -10.85 -2.57 -0.78
CA GLN A 76 -11.97 -1.76 -0.27
C GLN A 76 -11.67 -0.27 -0.33
N GLY A 77 -10.39 0.11 -0.31
CA GLY A 77 -9.92 1.48 -0.48
C GLY A 77 -8.62 1.54 -1.28
N PHE A 78 -8.40 2.63 -2.00
CA PHE A 78 -7.29 2.78 -2.93
C PHE A 78 -6.58 4.11 -2.71
N ALA A 79 -5.25 4.06 -2.55
CA ALA A 79 -4.39 5.24 -2.52
C ALA A 79 -3.62 5.32 -3.84
N LEU A 80 -3.87 6.38 -4.64
CA LEU A 80 -3.16 6.62 -5.90
C LEU A 80 -2.01 7.60 -5.64
N VAL A 81 -0.78 7.12 -5.78
CA VAL A 81 0.45 7.85 -5.46
C VAL A 81 1.17 8.26 -6.74
N TYR A 82 1.65 9.49 -6.79
CA TYR A 82 2.50 10.02 -7.85
C TYR A 82 3.58 10.91 -7.24
N SER A 83 4.69 11.12 -7.97
CA SER A 83 5.71 12.09 -7.58
C SER A 83 5.44 13.43 -8.25
N ILE A 84 5.64 14.53 -7.51
CA ILE A 84 5.54 15.91 -8.03
C ILE A 84 6.80 16.37 -8.77
N THR A 85 7.88 15.59 -8.68
CA THR A 85 9.20 15.87 -9.28
C THR A 85 9.37 15.19 -10.62
#